data_AF-A0AAN9E4F1-F1
#
_entry.id   AF-A0AAN9E4F1-F1
#
_cell.length_a   1.000
_cell.length_b   1.000
_cell.length_c   1.000
_cell.angle_alpha   90.00
_cell.angle_beta   90.00
_cell.angle_gamma   90.00
#
_symmetry.space_group_name_H-M   'P 1'
#
loop_
_entity.id
_entity.type
_entity.pdbx_description
1 polymer ?
#
loop_
_entity_poly.entity_id
_entity_poly.type
_entity_poly.pdbx_seq_one_letter_code
_entity_poly.pdbx_strand_id
1 'polypeptide(L)'
;MKRSSTCVSYFSLYIVLLVSIPSTLSQSSVLWKDGNGDLVDQICKKTPFYDLCNSTLHSNPLSPKTDLKGVALIMVNNILANASDTLSYIEGLIKQTSDHQMEQALAFCAETYIPIVKYTLPQAADAISQGRFGFASYCITDAMKDVNTCDKKFSGLAQSPLGDRNGFVQKLVDVASAIIKLLKG
;
A
#
# COMPACT_ATOMS: atom_id res chain seq x y z
N MET A 1 -15.95 -28.52 -65.08
CA MET A 1 -15.31 -27.22 -64.75
C MET A 1 -15.48 -26.95 -63.26
N LYS A 2 -14.37 -26.67 -62.58
CA LYS A 2 -14.23 -26.52 -61.13
C LYS A 2 -14.89 -25.22 -60.65
N ARG A 3 -15.65 -25.26 -59.55
CA ARG A 3 -16.07 -24.06 -58.82
C ARG A 3 -15.09 -23.86 -57.67
N SER A 4 -14.34 -22.77 -57.75
CA SER A 4 -13.26 -22.37 -56.84
C SER A 4 -13.81 -21.80 -55.54
N SER A 5 -13.24 -22.29 -54.44
CA SER A 5 -13.34 -21.75 -53.09
C SER A 5 -12.50 -20.48 -52.99
N THR A 6 -13.10 -19.36 -52.60
CA THR A 6 -12.38 -18.15 -52.16
C THR A 6 -13.15 -17.47 -51.03
N CYS A 7 -13.13 -18.07 -49.84
CA CYS A 7 -13.58 -17.43 -48.59
C CYS A 7 -12.48 -17.47 -47.53
N VAL A 8 -11.22 -17.32 -47.96
CA VAL A 8 -10.05 -17.23 -47.07
C VAL A 8 -9.21 -16.08 -47.59
N SER A 9 -9.49 -14.86 -47.15
CA SER A 9 -8.55 -13.75 -47.42
C SER A 9 -8.65 -12.59 -46.44
N TYR A 10 -9.77 -12.39 -45.74
CA TYR A 10 -9.92 -11.20 -44.87
C TYR A 10 -9.55 -11.41 -43.39
N PHE A 11 -9.50 -12.65 -42.89
CA PHE A 11 -9.14 -12.93 -41.49
C PHE A 11 -7.62 -13.02 -41.25
N SER A 12 -6.84 -13.31 -42.29
CA SER A 12 -5.38 -13.52 -42.16
C SER A 12 -4.58 -12.20 -42.16
N LEU A 13 -5.17 -11.10 -42.63
CA LEU A 13 -4.50 -9.79 -42.65
C LEU A 13 -4.60 -9.03 -41.32
N TYR A 14 -5.60 -9.31 -40.49
CA TYR A 14 -5.76 -8.64 -39.19
C TYR A 14 -4.81 -9.17 -38.11
N ILE A 15 -4.37 -10.44 -38.20
CA ILE A 15 -3.48 -11.05 -37.21
C ILE A 15 -2.03 -10.54 -37.34
N VAL A 16 -1.63 -10.10 -38.53
CA VAL A 16 -0.24 -9.66 -38.79
C VAL A 16 0.03 -8.22 -38.31
N LEU A 17 -1.01 -7.41 -38.07
CA LEU A 17 -0.89 -6.02 -37.60
C LEU A 17 -0.79 -5.87 -36.07
N LEU A 18 -0.92 -6.94 -35.28
CA LEU A 18 -0.80 -6.89 -33.82
C LEU A 18 0.61 -7.22 -33.28
N VAL A 19 1.57 -7.56 -34.15
CA VAL A 19 2.90 -8.08 -33.74
C VAL A 19 4.03 -7.05 -33.85
N SER A 20 3.74 -5.77 -34.10
CA SER A 20 4.77 -4.72 -34.22
C SER A 20 4.48 -3.47 -33.40
N ILE A 21 4.15 -3.67 -32.12
CA ILE A 21 4.56 -2.70 -31.10
C ILE A 21 5.62 -3.42 -30.28
N PRO A 22 6.91 -3.09 -30.40
CA PRO A 22 7.84 -3.44 -29.35
C PRO A 22 7.36 -2.67 -28.13
N SER A 23 6.65 -3.35 -27.23
CA SER A 23 6.50 -2.90 -25.87
C SER A 23 7.91 -2.94 -25.26
N THR A 24 8.67 -1.88 -25.50
CA THR A 24 9.76 -1.54 -24.62
C THR A 24 9.10 -1.23 -23.29
N LEU A 25 8.90 -2.28 -22.49
CA LEU A 25 8.87 -2.16 -21.06
C LEU A 25 10.25 -1.63 -20.69
N SER A 26 10.44 -0.31 -20.81
CA SER A 26 11.46 0.38 -20.04
C SER A 26 11.00 0.23 -18.59
N GLN A 27 11.27 -0.93 -18.01
CA GLN A 27 11.62 -0.95 -16.61
C GLN A 27 12.87 -0.09 -16.54
N SER A 28 12.68 1.17 -16.16
CA SER A 28 13.68 1.90 -15.42
C SER A 28 13.91 1.12 -14.13
N SER A 29 14.61 -0.02 -14.23
CA SER A 29 15.25 -0.60 -13.07
C SER A 29 16.31 0.43 -12.69
N VAL A 30 15.95 1.29 -11.73
CA VAL A 30 16.93 2.03 -10.97
C VAL A 30 17.89 0.95 -10.48
N LEU A 31 19.08 0.93 -11.07
CA LEU A 31 20.15 0.04 -10.67
C LEU A 31 20.56 0.51 -9.28
N TRP A 32 19.90 -0.01 -8.25
CA TRP A 32 20.35 0.09 -6.87
C TRP A 32 21.59 -0.79 -6.80
N LYS A 33 22.71 -0.18 -7.20
CA LYS A 33 24.02 -0.81 -7.18
C LYS A 33 24.33 -1.10 -5.72
N ASP A 34 24.67 -2.35 -5.39
CA ASP A 34 25.25 -2.77 -4.10
C ASP A 34 26.64 -2.13 -3.92
N GLY A 35 26.68 -0.80 -3.89
CA GLY A 35 27.86 0.02 -3.76
C GLY A 35 27.93 0.57 -2.34
N ASN A 36 28.44 -0.24 -1.41
CA ASN A 36 28.97 0.18 -0.11
C ASN A 36 28.04 1.01 0.82
N GLY A 37 26.78 1.23 0.48
CA GLY A 37 25.78 1.95 1.28
C GLY A 37 24.55 1.08 1.47
N ASP A 38 24.09 0.98 2.71
CA ASP A 38 22.89 0.24 3.09
C ASP A 38 21.70 0.64 2.19
N LEU A 39 21.13 -0.34 1.48
CA LEU A 39 19.99 -0.13 0.59
C LEU A 39 18.81 0.50 1.35
N VAL A 40 18.66 0.15 2.64
CA VAL A 40 17.64 0.74 3.52
C VAL A 40 17.89 2.24 3.71
N ASP A 41 19.11 2.66 4.04
CA ASP A 41 19.49 4.07 4.15
C ASP A 41 19.19 4.85 2.84
N GLN A 42 19.54 4.28 1.68
CA GLN A 42 19.29 4.91 0.38
C GLN A 42 17.79 5.10 0.09
N ILE A 43 16.97 4.11 0.46
CA ILE A 43 15.52 4.17 0.30
C ILE A 43 14.93 5.19 1.28
N CYS A 44 15.27 5.08 2.57
CA CYS A 44 14.71 5.94 3.62
C CYS A 44 15.09 7.41 3.45
N LYS A 45 16.22 7.74 2.84
CA LYS A 45 16.56 9.13 2.46
C LYS A 45 15.61 9.73 1.41
N LYS A 46 14.87 8.89 0.68
CA LYS A 46 13.85 9.30 -0.30
C LYS A 46 12.43 9.23 0.25
N THR A 47 12.25 8.92 1.54
CA THR A 47 10.95 8.89 2.20
C THR A 47 10.82 10.04 3.19
N PRO A 48 9.59 10.48 3.53
CA PRO A 48 9.40 11.22 4.77
C PRO A 48 9.76 10.32 5.97
N PHE A 49 9.96 10.92 7.15
CA PHE A 49 10.22 10.21 8.41
C PHE A 49 11.36 9.18 8.32
N TYR A 50 12.57 9.65 7.98
CA TYR A 50 13.76 8.79 7.83
C TYR A 50 13.94 7.79 8.97
N ASP A 51 13.90 8.25 10.23
CA ASP A 51 14.11 7.38 11.40
C ASP A 51 13.03 6.30 11.54
N LEU A 52 11.78 6.62 11.19
CA LEU A 52 10.68 5.66 11.19
C LEU A 52 10.91 4.60 10.11
N CYS A 53 11.21 5.03 8.87
CA CYS A 53 11.53 4.11 7.78
C CYS A 53 12.69 3.18 8.17
N ASN A 54 13.78 3.77 8.68
CA ASN A 54 15.00 3.04 9.01
C ASN A 54 14.77 2.02 10.13
N SER A 55 14.11 2.43 11.21
CA SER A 55 13.82 1.55 12.35
C SER A 55 12.83 0.43 12.00
N THR A 56 11.78 0.73 11.23
CA THR A 56 10.82 -0.29 10.79
C THR A 56 11.48 -1.34 9.90
N LEU A 57 12.35 -0.93 8.97
CA LEU A 57 13.03 -1.86 8.07
C LEU A 57 14.09 -2.68 8.80
N HIS A 58 14.93 -2.07 9.64
CA HIS A 58 15.93 -2.79 10.42
C HIS A 58 15.35 -3.75 11.46
N SER A 59 14.14 -3.49 11.96
CA SER A 59 13.43 -4.41 12.86
C SER A 59 13.00 -5.71 12.15
N ASN A 60 13.03 -5.74 10.81
CA ASN A 60 12.70 -6.92 10.04
C ASN A 60 13.97 -7.73 9.70
N PRO A 61 14.08 -9.00 10.16
CA PRO A 61 15.28 -9.82 9.95
C PRO A 61 15.57 -10.14 8.47
N LEU A 62 14.61 -9.92 7.56
CA LEU A 62 14.78 -10.12 6.13
C LEU A 62 15.23 -8.84 5.38
N SER A 63 15.15 -7.66 6.00
CA SER A 63 15.37 -6.37 5.33
C SER A 63 16.74 -6.21 4.64
N PRO A 64 17.87 -6.72 5.17
CA PRO A 64 19.17 -6.59 4.49
C PRO A 64 19.26 -7.34 3.16
N LYS A 65 18.28 -8.21 2.84
CA LYS A 65 18.28 -9.08 1.65
C LYS A 65 17.17 -8.76 0.65
N THR A 66 16.35 -7.74 0.93
CA THR A 66 15.17 -7.43 0.11
C THR A 66 15.47 -6.34 -0.90
N ASP A 67 15.04 -6.55 -2.14
CA ASP A 67 14.96 -5.50 -3.16
C ASP A 67 13.92 -4.43 -2.78
N LEU A 68 13.81 -3.37 -3.57
CA LEU A 68 12.85 -2.28 -3.33
C LEU A 68 11.39 -2.77 -3.21
N LYS A 69 11.05 -3.85 -3.92
CA LYS A 69 9.72 -4.48 -3.84
C LYS A 69 9.52 -5.18 -2.49
N GLY A 70 10.50 -5.93 -2.02
CA GLY A 70 10.48 -6.53 -0.68
C GLY A 70 10.42 -5.48 0.42
N VAL A 71 11.14 -4.36 0.28
CA VAL A 71 11.05 -3.21 1.20
C VAL A 71 9.64 -2.62 1.24
N ALA A 72 8.99 -2.46 0.09
CA ALA A 72 7.60 -2.01 0.03
C ALA A 72 6.63 -2.98 0.73
N LEU A 73 6.82 -4.30 0.54
CA LEU A 73 6.01 -5.33 1.23
C LEU A 73 6.19 -5.28 2.75
N ILE A 74 7.43 -5.13 3.24
CA ILE A 74 7.69 -4.98 4.67
C ILE A 74 6.90 -3.80 5.24
N MET A 75 6.91 -2.66 4.53
CA MET A 75 6.22 -1.48 5.00
C MET A 75 4.69 -1.64 5.01
N VAL A 76 4.09 -2.21 3.95
CA VAL A 76 2.65 -2.49 3.92
C VAL A 76 2.24 -3.46 5.03
N ASN A 77 3.05 -4.49 5.30
CA ASN A 77 2.78 -5.42 6.40
C ASN A 77 2.89 -4.75 7.78
N ASN A 78 3.80 -3.77 7.94
CA ASN A 78 3.90 -3.01 9.17
C ASN A 78 2.67 -2.09 9.39
N ILE A 79 2.17 -1.46 8.32
CA ILE A 79 0.90 -0.72 8.37
C ILE A 79 -0.24 -1.67 8.77
N LEU A 80 -0.32 -2.85 8.16
CA LEU A 80 -1.36 -3.84 8.47
C LEU A 80 -1.34 -4.27 9.94
N ALA A 81 -0.15 -4.53 10.50
CA ALA A 81 0.00 -4.89 11.89
C ALA A 81 -0.50 -3.76 12.83
N ASN A 82 -0.10 -2.51 12.57
CA ASN A 82 -0.52 -1.36 13.38
C ASN A 82 -2.02 -1.03 13.22
N ALA A 83 -2.57 -1.18 12.02
CA ALA A 83 -4.00 -1.00 11.77
C ALA A 83 -4.83 -2.08 12.48
N SER A 84 -4.32 -3.32 12.51
CA SER A 84 -4.95 -4.44 13.21
C SER A 84 -4.93 -4.23 14.73
N ASP A 85 -3.78 -3.83 15.28
CA ASP A 85 -3.67 -3.49 16.71
C ASP A 85 -4.58 -2.31 17.09
N THR A 86 -4.67 -1.31 16.22
CA THR A 86 -5.58 -0.16 16.41
C THR A 86 -7.04 -0.59 16.37
N LEU A 87 -7.43 -1.48 15.45
CA LEU A 87 -8.79 -2.04 15.42
C LEU A 87 -9.12 -2.78 16.73
N SER A 88 -8.23 -3.65 17.19
CA SER A 88 -8.42 -4.37 18.47
C SER A 88 -8.50 -3.41 19.66
N TYR A 89 -7.72 -2.33 19.64
CA TYR A 89 -7.78 -1.28 20.66
C TYR A 89 -9.14 -0.56 20.65
N ILE A 90 -9.66 -0.19 19.48
CA ILE A 90 -10.99 0.41 19.32
C ILE A 90 -12.07 -0.52 19.88
N GLU A 91 -12.06 -1.80 19.50
CA GLU A 91 -13.02 -2.80 20.00
C GLU A 91 -12.95 -2.96 21.52
N GLY A 92 -11.76 -2.83 22.10
CA GLY A 92 -11.55 -2.81 23.54
C GLY A 92 -12.16 -1.59 24.23
N LEU A 93 -12.02 -0.41 23.63
CA LEU A 93 -12.59 0.84 24.16
C LEU A 93 -14.12 0.85 24.10
N ILE A 94 -14.71 0.32 23.02
CA ILE A 94 -16.17 0.21 22.88
C ILE A 94 -16.77 -0.56 24.06
N LYS A 95 -16.11 -1.63 24.51
CA LYS A 95 -16.58 -2.46 25.65
C LYS A 95 -16.46 -1.76 27.01
N GLN A 96 -15.66 -0.70 27.11
CA GLN A 96 -15.32 -0.03 28.38
C GLN A 96 -16.04 1.30 28.55
N THR A 97 -16.39 1.98 27.46
CA THR A 97 -17.05 3.29 27.53
C THR A 97 -18.51 3.15 27.93
N SER A 98 -18.98 4.06 28.80
CA SER A 98 -20.41 4.29 29.05
C SER A 98 -20.90 5.60 28.41
N ASP A 99 -20.00 6.36 27.79
CA ASP A 99 -20.32 7.57 27.03
C ASP A 99 -20.79 7.14 25.63
N HIS A 100 -22.06 7.42 25.33
CA HIS A 100 -22.70 7.05 24.08
C HIS A 100 -22.13 7.81 22.86
N GLN A 101 -21.71 9.07 23.02
CA GLN A 101 -21.09 9.81 21.92
C GLN A 101 -19.70 9.23 21.60
N MET A 102 -18.95 8.87 22.64
CA MET A 102 -17.67 8.18 22.48
C MET A 102 -17.86 6.80 21.84
N GLU A 103 -18.84 6.02 22.28
CA GLU A 103 -19.16 4.70 21.72
C GLU A 103 -19.48 4.80 20.22
N GLN A 104 -20.31 5.77 19.81
CA GLN A 104 -20.65 5.99 18.40
C GLN A 104 -19.43 6.37 17.56
N ALA A 105 -18.55 7.24 18.07
CA ALA A 105 -17.31 7.61 17.37
C ALA A 105 -16.38 6.41 17.20
N LEU A 106 -16.22 5.59 18.25
CA LEU A 106 -15.40 4.38 18.22
C LEU A 106 -15.99 3.31 17.28
N ALA A 107 -17.31 3.09 17.31
CA ALA A 107 -17.98 2.13 16.43
C ALA A 107 -17.78 2.50 14.95
N PHE A 108 -17.94 3.78 14.61
CA PHE A 108 -17.64 4.28 13.26
C PHE A 108 -16.19 4.01 12.85
N CYS A 109 -15.24 4.23 13.77
CA CYS A 109 -13.83 3.94 13.53
C CYS A 109 -13.58 2.44 13.33
N ALA A 110 -14.21 1.56 14.11
CA ALA A 110 -14.09 0.12 13.91
C ALA A 110 -14.59 -0.30 12.52
N GLU A 111 -15.78 0.16 12.11
CA GLU A 111 -16.34 -0.08 10.78
C GLU A 111 -15.42 0.40 9.66
N THR A 112 -14.70 1.50 9.89
CA THR A 112 -13.73 2.07 8.95
C THR A 112 -12.42 1.26 8.91
N TYR A 113 -11.93 0.76 10.05
CA TYR A 113 -10.68 -0.01 10.13
C TYR A 113 -10.82 -1.47 9.65
N ILE A 114 -12.01 -2.08 9.79
CA ILE A 114 -12.27 -3.45 9.35
C ILE A 114 -11.89 -3.69 7.87
N PRO A 115 -12.36 -2.88 6.89
CA PRO A 115 -11.98 -3.09 5.49
C PRO A 115 -10.51 -2.80 5.22
N ILE A 116 -9.89 -1.83 5.92
CA ILE A 116 -8.45 -1.54 5.83
C ILE A 116 -7.65 -2.81 6.11
N VAL A 117 -7.98 -3.47 7.22
CA VAL A 117 -7.29 -4.67 7.73
C VAL A 117 -7.61 -5.90 6.88
N LYS A 118 -8.90 -6.14 6.58
CA LYS A 118 -9.32 -7.39 5.92
C LYS A 118 -9.08 -7.40 4.42
N TYR A 119 -9.08 -6.24 3.77
CA TYR A 119 -9.11 -6.14 2.31
C TYR A 119 -8.06 -5.17 1.76
N THR A 120 -8.08 -3.91 2.16
CA THR A 120 -7.32 -2.85 1.48
C THR A 120 -5.81 -3.06 1.56
N LEU A 121 -5.26 -3.30 2.75
CA LEU A 121 -3.82 -3.52 2.91
C LEU A 121 -3.34 -4.88 2.37
N PRO A 122 -4.08 -6.00 2.57
CA PRO A 122 -3.79 -7.25 1.87
C PRO A 122 -3.78 -7.11 0.35
N GLN A 123 -4.72 -6.36 -0.23
CA GLN A 123 -4.75 -6.08 -1.66
C GLN A 123 -3.56 -5.22 -2.10
N ALA A 124 -3.11 -4.26 -1.30
CA ALA A 124 -1.89 -3.50 -1.58
C ALA A 124 -0.66 -4.41 -1.63
N ALA A 125 -0.52 -5.35 -0.69
CA ALA A 125 0.58 -6.30 -0.65
C ALA A 125 0.56 -7.26 -1.86
N ASP A 126 -0.62 -7.78 -2.23
CA ASP A 126 -0.79 -8.58 -3.44
C ASP A 126 -0.45 -7.76 -4.70
N ALA A 127 -0.91 -6.53 -4.79
CA ALA A 127 -0.64 -5.63 -5.91
C ALA A 127 0.87 -5.36 -6.06
N ILE A 128 1.59 -5.11 -4.97
CA ILE A 128 3.06 -4.98 -4.98
C ILE A 128 3.69 -6.29 -5.48
N SER A 129 3.24 -7.44 -4.97
CA SER A 129 3.73 -8.76 -5.35
C SER A 129 3.55 -9.05 -6.84
N GLN A 130 2.49 -8.52 -7.45
CA GLN A 130 2.18 -8.67 -8.87
C GLN A 130 2.72 -7.53 -9.76
N GLY A 131 3.46 -6.56 -9.20
CA GLY A 131 3.97 -5.41 -9.97
C GLY A 131 2.89 -4.38 -10.34
N ARG A 132 1.69 -4.47 -9.76
CA ARG A 132 0.56 -3.55 -9.97
C ARG A 132 0.69 -2.32 -9.07
N PHE A 133 1.81 -1.59 -9.16
CA PHE A 133 2.14 -0.49 -8.24
C PHE A 133 1.16 0.69 -8.29
N GLY A 134 0.49 0.91 -9.42
CA GLY A 134 -0.63 1.85 -9.54
C GLY A 134 -1.76 1.52 -8.56
N PHE A 135 -2.18 0.26 -8.54
CA PHE A 135 -3.23 -0.24 -7.67
C PHE A 135 -2.78 -0.29 -6.20
N ALA A 136 -1.53 -0.71 -5.93
CA ALA A 136 -0.98 -0.67 -4.57
C ALA A 136 -1.04 0.74 -3.96
N SER A 137 -0.63 1.74 -4.73
CA SER A 137 -0.68 3.15 -4.32
C SER A 137 -2.11 3.66 -4.09
N TYR A 138 -3.09 3.17 -4.87
CA TYR A 138 -4.49 3.46 -4.66
C TYR A 138 -4.95 2.91 -3.30
N CYS A 139 -4.73 1.62 -3.04
CA CYS A 139 -5.10 0.99 -1.77
C CYS A 139 -4.49 1.70 -0.56
N ILE A 140 -3.21 2.09 -0.64
CA ILE A 140 -2.54 2.81 0.46
C ILE A 140 -3.15 4.21 0.68
N THR A 141 -3.49 4.92 -0.40
CA THR A 141 -4.15 6.24 -0.30
C THR A 141 -5.56 6.11 0.28
N ASP A 142 -6.29 5.06 -0.11
CA ASP A 142 -7.64 4.76 0.38
C ASP A 142 -7.61 4.45 1.90
N ALA A 143 -6.68 3.60 2.34
CA ALA A 143 -6.46 3.33 3.76
C ALA A 143 -6.15 4.61 4.56
N MET A 144 -5.34 5.52 4.02
CA MET A 144 -5.06 6.82 4.68
C MET A 144 -6.31 7.68 4.82
N LYS A 145 -7.15 7.72 3.78
CA LYS A 145 -8.40 8.49 3.77
C LYS A 145 -9.36 7.96 4.85
N ASP A 146 -9.43 6.65 5.00
CA ASP A 146 -10.26 5.99 6.00
C ASP A 146 -9.76 6.28 7.42
N VAL A 147 -8.44 6.15 7.68
CA VAL A 147 -7.83 6.54 8.97
C VAL A 147 -8.13 8.00 9.31
N ASN A 148 -7.97 8.92 8.36
CA ASN A 148 -8.28 10.34 8.55
C ASN A 148 -9.77 10.59 8.80
N THR A 149 -10.65 9.79 8.19
CA THR A 149 -12.10 9.90 8.37
C THR A 149 -12.52 9.43 9.76
N CYS A 150 -11.90 8.36 10.26
CA CYS A 150 -12.03 7.94 11.66
C CYS A 150 -11.54 9.05 12.61
N ASP A 151 -10.34 9.59 12.41
CA ASP A 151 -9.76 10.57 13.33
C ASP A 151 -10.63 11.83 13.48
N LYS A 152 -11.24 12.27 12.37
CA LYS A 152 -12.16 13.41 12.35
C LYS A 152 -13.41 13.21 13.21
N LYS A 153 -13.80 11.97 13.55
CA LYS A 153 -14.95 11.72 14.45
C LYS A 153 -14.72 12.20 15.88
N PHE A 154 -13.48 12.39 16.28
CA PHE A 154 -13.14 12.93 17.59
C PHE A 154 -12.93 14.45 17.56
N SER A 155 -13.14 15.11 16.41
CA SER A 155 -13.07 16.58 16.32
C SER A 155 -14.10 17.22 17.26
N GLY A 156 -13.63 18.02 18.21
CA GLY A 156 -14.48 18.66 19.22
C GLY A 156 -14.50 17.94 20.57
N LEU A 157 -13.86 16.79 20.70
CA LEU A 157 -13.54 16.18 21.99
C LEU A 157 -12.23 16.76 22.52
N ALA A 158 -12.11 16.88 23.84
CA ALA A 158 -10.89 17.41 24.48
C ALA A 158 -9.64 16.57 24.17
N GLN A 159 -9.82 15.25 23.97
CA GLN A 159 -8.75 14.34 23.59
C GLN A 159 -9.31 13.17 22.77
N SER A 160 -8.67 12.87 21.63
CA SER A 160 -8.96 11.66 20.86
C SER A 160 -8.22 10.46 21.47
N PRO A 161 -8.91 9.36 21.83
CA PRO A 161 -8.23 8.15 22.31
C PRO A 161 -7.41 7.47 21.20
N LEU A 162 -7.60 7.84 19.93
CA LEU A 162 -6.94 7.24 18.78
C LEU A 162 -5.86 8.12 18.14
N GLY A 163 -5.68 9.36 18.60
CA GLY A 163 -4.84 10.36 17.91
C GLY A 163 -3.40 9.87 17.65
N ASP A 164 -2.73 9.33 18.66
CA ASP A 164 -1.36 8.83 18.52
C ASP A 164 -1.27 7.61 17.60
N ARG A 165 -2.25 6.70 17.70
CA ARG A 165 -2.31 5.47 16.89
C ARG A 165 -2.58 5.78 15.43
N ASN A 166 -3.59 6.61 15.16
CA ASN A 166 -3.93 7.08 13.82
C ASN A 166 -2.76 7.86 13.21
N GLY A 167 -2.12 8.75 14.00
CA GLY A 167 -0.96 9.50 13.55
C GLY A 167 0.25 8.61 13.23
N PHE A 168 0.46 7.53 13.98
CA PHE A 168 1.52 6.57 13.68
C PHE A 168 1.24 5.78 12.39
N VAL A 169 0.02 5.26 12.23
CA VAL A 169 -0.42 4.59 10.99
C VAL A 169 -0.28 5.52 9.78
N GLN A 170 -0.66 6.79 9.92
CA GLN A 170 -0.51 7.80 8.86
C GLN A 170 0.95 7.98 8.45
N LYS A 171 1.88 8.12 9.40
CA LYS A 171 3.32 8.25 9.10
C LYS A 171 3.87 7.03 8.35
N LEU A 172 3.45 5.82 8.74
CA LEU A 172 3.82 4.60 8.02
C LEU A 172 3.26 4.57 6.59
N VAL A 173 2.01 5.01 6.40
CA VAL A 173 1.38 5.13 5.08
C VAL A 173 2.11 6.14 4.19
N ASP A 174 2.56 7.26 4.74
CA ASP A 174 3.36 8.25 4.00
C ASP A 174 4.71 7.68 3.55
N VAL A 175 5.39 6.92 4.43
CA VAL A 175 6.62 6.19 4.10
C VAL A 175 6.36 5.17 2.99
N ALA A 176 5.34 4.31 3.13
CA ALA A 176 4.98 3.31 2.12
C ALA A 176 4.67 3.95 0.76
N SER A 177 3.93 5.05 0.77
CA SER A 177 3.57 5.79 -0.44
C SER A 177 4.80 6.31 -1.17
N ALA A 178 5.80 6.82 -0.43
CA ALA A 178 7.07 7.24 -1.02
C ALA A 178 7.85 6.06 -1.62
N ILE A 179 7.93 4.92 -0.91
CA ILE A 179 8.59 3.70 -1.41
C ILE A 179 7.91 3.16 -2.67
N ILE A 180 6.57 3.10 -2.68
CA ILE A 180 5.80 2.63 -3.85
C ILE A 180 5.97 3.57 -5.04
N LYS A 181 6.14 4.88 -4.82
CA LYS A 181 6.47 5.82 -5.91
C LYS A 181 7.82 5.50 -6.55
N LEU A 182 8.82 5.09 -5.77
CA LEU A 182 10.12 4.66 -6.31
C LEU A 182 10.01 3.42 -7.22
N LEU A 183 8.99 2.56 -7.01
CA LEU A 183 8.72 1.39 -7.86
C LEU A 183 8.04 1.74 -9.19
N LYS A 184 7.41 2.91 -9.30
CA LYS A 184 6.69 3.33 -10.52
C LYS A 184 7.59 3.92 -11.61
N GLY A 185 8.81 4.35 -11.25
CA GLY A 185 9.71 5.11 -12.13
C GLY A 185 9.45 6.61 -12.04
#